data_AF-X6GXT9-F1
#
_entry.id   AF-X6GXT9-F1
#
_cell.length_a   1.000
_cell.length_b   1.000
_cell.length_c   1.000
_cell.angle_alpha   90.00
_cell.angle_beta   90.00
_cell.angle_gamma   90.00
#
_symmetry.space_group_name_H-M   'P 1'
#
loop_
_entity.id
_entity.type
_entity.pdbx_description
1 polymer ?
#
loop_
_entity_poly.entity_id
_entity_poly.type
_entity_poly.pdbx_seq_one_letter_code
_entity_poly.pdbx_strand_id
1 'polypeptide(L)'
;MTETVRTGGCQCGAVRFRIHGALGRPSICHCRMCQKQFGSFFGALVTVPRDGVKWTHEEPSYFQSSVNIDRGFCARCGTPLTYRQPGGLEIAIGAFDDRSDLAPQIQVNYAARLPWVETIFDQPVHQDPDYYNRQESIISFQHPDHETADWPTKGLQL
;
A
#
# COMPACT_ATOMS: atom_id res chain seq x y z
N MET A 1 -14.21 -19.51 15.68
CA MET A 1 -13.05 -18.63 15.48
C MET A 1 -13.54 -17.52 14.58
N THR A 2 -13.63 -16.30 15.10
CA THR A 2 -14.10 -15.13 14.32
C THR A 2 -13.14 -14.92 13.16
N GLU A 3 -13.67 -14.96 11.95
CA GLU A 3 -12.95 -14.75 10.71
C GLU A 3 -12.28 -13.36 10.76
N THR A 4 -10.94 -13.31 10.73
CA THR A 4 -10.24 -12.02 10.65
C THR A 4 -10.47 -11.46 9.26
N VAL A 5 -11.29 -10.40 9.20
CA VAL A 5 -11.56 -9.65 7.98
C VAL A 5 -10.70 -8.39 8.01
N ARG A 6 -9.91 -8.19 6.96
CA ARG A 6 -9.14 -6.95 6.76
C ARG A 6 -9.66 -6.18 5.56
N THR A 7 -9.59 -4.86 5.64
CA THR A 7 -10.01 -3.95 4.57
C THR A 7 -8.89 -3.01 4.20
N GLY A 8 -9.05 -2.38 3.04
CA GLY A 8 -8.08 -1.45 2.51
C GLY A 8 -8.44 -1.00 1.11
N GLY A 9 -7.58 -0.19 0.51
CA GLY A 9 -7.78 0.32 -0.83
C GLY A 9 -6.73 1.32 -1.28
N CYS A 10 -7.03 1.98 -2.40
CA CYS A 10 -6.21 3.05 -2.91
C CYS A 10 -6.48 4.39 -2.21
N GLN A 11 -5.60 5.37 -2.44
CA GLN A 11 -5.68 6.68 -1.80
C GLN A 11 -7.00 7.41 -2.09
N CYS A 12 -7.60 7.23 -3.28
CA CYS A 12 -8.86 7.90 -3.63
C CYS A 12 -10.12 7.08 -3.32
N GLY A 13 -9.99 5.84 -2.83
CA GLY A 13 -11.13 4.96 -2.52
C GLY A 13 -11.83 4.32 -3.71
N ALA A 14 -11.37 4.54 -4.95
CA ALA A 14 -11.97 3.93 -6.13
C ALA A 14 -11.77 2.40 -6.18
N VAL A 15 -10.60 1.94 -5.72
CA VAL A 15 -10.32 0.52 -5.51
C VAL A 15 -10.33 0.25 -4.01
N ARG A 16 -11.19 -0.67 -3.59
CA ARG A 16 -11.33 -1.15 -2.21
C ARG A 16 -11.34 -2.66 -2.20
N PHE A 17 -10.82 -3.26 -1.13
CA PHE A 17 -10.77 -4.70 -0.98
C PHE A 17 -11.13 -5.15 0.43
N ARG A 18 -11.55 -6.41 0.51
CA ARG A 18 -11.74 -7.17 1.73
C ARG A 18 -10.97 -8.47 1.64
N ILE A 19 -10.23 -8.80 2.70
CA ILE A 19 -9.47 -10.03 2.81
C ILE A 19 -10.06 -10.91 3.90
N HIS A 20 -10.33 -12.16 3.55
CA HIS A 20 -10.79 -13.22 4.43
C HIS A 20 -9.64 -14.20 4.70
N GLY A 21 -9.34 -14.44 5.98
CA GLY A 21 -8.32 -15.40 6.41
C GLY A 21 -6.98 -14.77 6.79
N ALA A 22 -6.05 -15.61 7.21
CA ALA A 22 -4.76 -15.17 7.74
C ALA A 22 -3.81 -14.70 6.63
N LEU A 23 -3.25 -13.51 6.79
CA LEU A 23 -2.19 -13.03 5.92
C LEU A 23 -0.92 -13.88 6.09
N GLY A 24 -0.13 -13.92 5.02
CA GLY A 24 1.22 -14.47 5.04
C GLY A 24 2.21 -13.54 5.75
N ARG A 25 3.51 -13.79 5.54
CA ARG A 25 4.59 -13.03 6.17
C ARG A 25 4.77 -11.66 5.50
N PRO A 26 4.65 -10.52 6.22
CA PRO A 26 4.98 -9.20 5.70
C PRO A 26 6.46 -9.09 5.31
N SER A 27 6.77 -8.40 4.21
CA SER A 27 8.13 -8.30 3.67
C SER A 27 8.43 -6.93 3.06
N ILE A 28 9.73 -6.62 2.92
CA ILE A 28 10.19 -5.53 2.05
C ILE A 28 11.12 -6.06 0.97
N CYS A 29 10.89 -5.59 -0.27
CA CYS A 29 11.72 -5.92 -1.42
C CYS A 29 12.49 -4.71 -1.91
N HIS A 30 13.82 -4.85 -2.00
CA HIS A 30 14.74 -3.77 -2.34
C HIS A 30 15.06 -3.67 -3.84
N CYS A 31 14.53 -4.56 -4.68
CA CYS A 31 14.89 -4.56 -6.10
C CYS A 31 14.43 -3.30 -6.83
N ARG A 32 15.11 -2.95 -7.92
CA ARG A 32 14.83 -1.73 -8.68
C ARG A 32 13.38 -1.65 -9.19
N MET A 33 12.77 -2.77 -9.54
CA MET A 33 11.38 -2.79 -10.01
C MET A 33 10.39 -2.49 -8.88
N CYS A 34 10.64 -2.96 -7.65
CA CYS A 34 9.81 -2.62 -6.50
C CYS A 34 9.99 -1.14 -6.13
N GLN A 35 11.21 -0.62 -6.14
CA GLN A 35 11.45 0.82 -5.97
C GLN A 35 10.65 1.65 -6.99
N LYS A 36 10.63 1.23 -8.25
CA LYS A 36 9.89 1.90 -9.33
C LYS A 36 8.38 1.78 -9.20
N GLN A 37 7.86 0.60 -8.86
CA GLN A 37 6.43 0.40 -8.65
C GLN A 37 5.89 1.33 -7.57
N PHE A 38 6.60 1.41 -6.44
CA PHE A 38 6.14 2.15 -5.27
C PHE A 38 6.57 3.61 -5.28
N GLY A 39 7.45 4.03 -6.20
CA GLY A 39 8.09 5.34 -6.13
C GLY A 39 8.85 5.56 -4.81
N SER A 40 9.27 4.47 -4.16
CA SER A 40 9.80 4.46 -2.78
C SER A 40 11.14 3.71 -2.70
N PHE A 41 11.73 3.65 -1.52
CA PHE A 41 13.04 3.04 -1.29
C PHE A 41 13.00 1.51 -1.33
N PHE A 42 11.83 0.94 -1.09
CA PHE A 42 11.53 -0.50 -1.18
C PHE A 42 10.03 -0.71 -1.41
N GLY A 43 9.64 -1.93 -1.80
CA GLY A 43 8.23 -2.34 -1.87
C GLY A 43 7.84 -3.14 -0.64
N ALA A 44 6.92 -2.62 0.16
CA ALA A 44 6.38 -3.28 1.36
C ALA A 44 5.10 -4.05 1.01
N LEU A 45 5.16 -5.38 1.11
CA LEU A 45 4.14 -6.29 0.61
C LEU A 45 3.83 -7.40 1.62
N VAL A 46 2.59 -7.90 1.61
CA VAL A 46 2.19 -9.08 2.38
C VAL A 46 1.34 -10.01 1.51
N THR A 47 1.65 -11.30 1.56
CA THR A 47 0.88 -12.34 0.85
C THR A 47 -0.52 -12.47 1.42
N VAL A 48 -1.51 -12.60 0.55
CA VAL A 48 -2.92 -12.83 0.93
C VAL A 48 -3.29 -14.30 0.69
N PRO A 49 -4.31 -14.85 1.37
CA PRO A 49 -4.80 -16.19 1.09
C PRO A 49 -5.22 -16.36 -0.37
N ARG A 50 -4.97 -17.55 -0.93
CA ARG A 50 -5.48 -17.94 -2.25
C ARG A 50 -7.01 -17.87 -2.18
N ASP A 51 -7.60 -17.06 -3.06
CA ASP A 51 -9.04 -16.78 -3.12
C ASP A 51 -9.61 -15.98 -1.92
N GLY A 52 -8.74 -15.44 -1.05
CA GLY A 52 -9.15 -14.66 0.12
C GLY A 52 -9.41 -13.19 -0.15
N VAL A 53 -9.15 -12.68 -1.36
CA VAL A 53 -9.34 -11.26 -1.71
C VAL A 53 -10.63 -11.07 -2.48
N LYS A 54 -11.48 -10.18 -1.98
CA LYS A 54 -12.64 -9.66 -2.69
C LYS A 54 -12.46 -8.18 -2.94
N TRP A 55 -12.49 -7.76 -4.21
CA TRP A 55 -12.62 -6.34 -4.55
C TRP A 55 -14.05 -5.90 -4.26
N THR A 56 -14.21 -4.87 -3.43
CA THR A 56 -15.53 -4.37 -3.02
C THR A 56 -15.99 -3.20 -3.88
N HIS A 57 -15.07 -2.52 -4.56
CA HIS A 57 -15.31 -1.44 -5.53
C HIS A 57 -14.65 -1.79 -6.88
N GLU A 58 -13.98 -0.84 -7.55
CA GLU A 58 -13.24 -1.13 -8.79
C GLU A 58 -12.08 -2.10 -8.54
N GLU A 59 -11.64 -2.81 -9.58
CA GLU A 59 -10.44 -3.65 -9.56
C GLU A 59 -9.17 -2.86 -9.95
N PRO A 60 -7.97 -3.29 -9.51
CA PRO A 60 -6.72 -2.71 -9.97
C PRO A 60 -6.52 -2.87 -11.48
N SER A 61 -5.92 -1.87 -12.12
CA SER A 61 -5.29 -2.03 -13.43
C SER A 61 -3.90 -2.63 -13.28
N TYR A 62 -3.42 -3.35 -14.29
CA TYR A 62 -2.17 -4.12 -14.22
C TYR A 62 -1.14 -3.68 -15.25
N PHE A 63 0.12 -3.63 -14.82
CA PHE A 63 1.29 -3.51 -15.68
C PHE A 63 2.14 -4.78 -15.57
N GLN A 64 2.31 -5.49 -16.68
CA GLN A 64 3.17 -6.67 -16.74
C GLN A 64 4.64 -6.22 -16.71
N SER A 65 5.24 -6.31 -15.54
CA SER A 65 6.61 -5.82 -15.30
C SER A 65 7.68 -6.85 -15.67
N SER A 66 7.31 -8.13 -15.77
CA SER A 66 8.16 -9.19 -16.31
C SER A 66 7.31 -10.32 -16.87
N VAL A 67 7.95 -11.33 -17.47
CA VAL A 67 7.30 -12.54 -17.98
C VAL A 67 6.33 -13.20 -16.99
N ASN A 68 6.59 -13.11 -15.68
CA ASN A 68 5.80 -13.79 -14.65
C ASN A 68 5.10 -12.84 -13.66
N ILE A 69 5.28 -11.53 -13.78
CA ILE A 69 4.90 -10.58 -12.72
C ILE A 69 4.03 -9.44 -13.25
N ASP A 70 2.80 -9.38 -12.74
CA ASP A 70 1.90 -8.23 -12.91
C ASP A 70 1.88 -7.36 -11.66
N ARG A 71 1.94 -6.05 -11.87
CA ARG A 71 1.90 -5.04 -10.79
C ARG A 71 0.62 -4.25 -10.91
N GLY A 72 -0.25 -4.38 -9.92
CA GLY A 72 -1.55 -3.71 -9.92
C GLY A 72 -1.51 -2.35 -9.25
N PHE A 73 -2.26 -1.40 -9.80
CA PHE A 73 -2.39 -0.04 -9.32
C PHE A 73 -3.80 0.50 -9.58
N CYS A 74 -4.21 1.54 -8.85
CA CYS A 74 -5.46 2.22 -9.13
C CYS A 74 -5.33 3.09 -10.38
N ALA A 75 -6.16 2.87 -11.40
CA ALA A 75 -6.15 3.69 -12.62
C ALA A 75 -6.51 5.17 -12.38
N ARG A 76 -7.22 5.48 -11.30
CA ARG A 76 -7.68 6.84 -10.99
C ARG A 76 -6.64 7.70 -10.28
N CYS A 77 -5.91 7.15 -9.31
CA CYS A 77 -4.96 7.90 -8.49
C CYS A 77 -3.52 7.39 -8.56
N GLY A 78 -3.25 6.29 -9.26
CA GLY A 78 -1.91 5.72 -9.39
C GLY A 78 -1.42 4.94 -8.17
N THR A 79 -2.18 4.85 -7.07
CA THR A 79 -1.74 4.09 -5.88
C THR A 79 -1.38 2.66 -6.25
N PRO A 80 -0.15 2.20 -5.97
CA PRO A 80 0.25 0.81 -6.17
C PRO A 80 -0.44 -0.08 -5.12
N LEU A 81 -1.01 -1.20 -5.57
CA LEU A 81 -1.85 -2.04 -4.73
C LEU A 81 -1.38 -3.48 -4.64
N THR A 82 -1.00 -4.08 -5.78
CA THR A 82 -0.76 -5.53 -5.82
C THR A 82 0.52 -5.92 -6.53
N TYR A 83 1.06 -7.05 -6.11
CA TYR A 83 2.11 -7.78 -6.79
C TYR A 83 1.60 -9.21 -7.03
N ARG A 84 1.38 -9.56 -8.29
CA ARG A 84 0.87 -10.87 -8.71
C ARG A 84 2.00 -11.66 -9.32
N GLN A 85 2.19 -12.88 -8.81
CA GLN A 85 3.26 -13.80 -9.21
C GLN A 85 2.70 -15.23 -9.28
N PRO A 86 3.40 -16.20 -9.88
CA PRO A 86 2.88 -17.56 -10.03
C PRO A 86 2.51 -18.22 -8.69
N GLY A 87 3.21 -17.84 -7.60
CA GLY A 87 2.95 -18.32 -6.25
C GLY A 87 1.77 -17.66 -5.52
N GLY A 88 1.16 -16.61 -6.08
CA GLY A 88 -0.02 -15.97 -5.47
C GLY A 88 -0.09 -14.45 -5.64
N LEU A 89 -0.89 -13.82 -4.80
CA LEU A 89 -1.11 -12.37 -4.75
C LEU A 89 -0.51 -11.80 -3.46
N GLU A 90 0.13 -10.65 -3.57
CA GLU A 90 0.54 -9.84 -2.43
C GLU A 90 -0.10 -8.46 -2.55
N ILE A 91 -0.46 -7.88 -1.41
CA ILE A 91 -0.98 -6.51 -1.32
C ILE A 91 0.06 -5.61 -0.65
N ALA A 92 0.14 -4.38 -1.13
CA ALA A 92 0.92 -3.31 -0.53
C ALA A 92 0.49 -3.08 0.92
N ILE A 93 1.43 -3.16 1.87
CA ILE A 93 1.11 -3.00 3.30
C ILE A 93 0.47 -1.62 3.59
N GLY A 94 0.91 -0.58 2.87
CA GLY A 94 0.34 0.77 2.99
C GLY A 94 -1.07 0.93 2.42
N ALA A 95 -1.63 -0.07 1.73
CA ALA A 95 -2.99 -0.05 1.21
C ALA A 95 -4.01 -0.65 2.18
N PHE A 96 -3.58 -1.21 3.33
CA PHE A 96 -4.49 -1.68 4.37
C PHE A 96 -4.94 -0.53 5.26
N ASP A 97 -6.22 -0.55 5.65
CA ASP A 97 -6.79 0.42 6.58
C ASP A 97 -6.09 0.33 7.94
N ASP A 98 -6.02 -0.87 8.54
CA ASP A 98 -5.18 -1.15 9.70
C ASP A 98 -3.97 -2.01 9.30
N ARG A 99 -2.79 -1.45 9.57
CA ARG A 99 -1.47 -1.99 9.24
C ARG A 99 -0.54 -2.07 10.45
N SER A 100 -1.07 -1.81 11.64
CA SER A 100 -0.28 -1.74 12.89
C SER A 100 0.47 -3.04 13.22
N ASP A 101 -0.06 -4.18 12.77
CA ASP A 101 0.50 -5.51 12.98
C ASP A 101 1.23 -6.09 11.74
N LEU A 102 1.45 -5.28 10.70
CA LEU A 102 2.09 -5.69 9.45
C LEU A 102 3.57 -5.27 9.35
N ALA A 103 4.25 -5.19 10.49
CA ALA A 103 5.69 -4.92 10.51
C ALA A 103 6.44 -5.96 9.63
N PRO A 104 7.25 -5.53 8.65
CA PRO A 104 8.01 -6.44 7.79
C PRO A 104 8.88 -7.40 8.60
N GLN A 105 8.76 -8.70 8.32
CA GLN A 105 9.50 -9.77 9.02
C GLN A 105 10.66 -10.32 8.20
N ILE A 106 10.76 -9.96 6.91
CA ILE A 106 11.83 -10.40 6.03
C ILE A 106 12.16 -9.32 4.99
N GLN A 107 13.44 -9.23 4.63
CA GLN A 107 13.92 -8.38 3.55
C GLN A 107 14.41 -9.24 2.39
N VAL A 108 13.99 -8.92 1.17
CA VAL A 108 14.37 -9.65 -0.05
C VAL A 108 15.07 -8.73 -1.04
N ASN A 109 15.97 -9.32 -1.85
CA ASN A 109 16.84 -8.59 -2.77
C ASN A 109 17.71 -7.51 -2.06
N TYR A 110 18.10 -7.78 -0.81
CA TYR A 110 18.76 -6.84 0.09
C TYR A 110 20.02 -6.17 -0.47
N ALA A 111 20.76 -6.83 -1.36
CA ALA A 111 21.92 -6.26 -2.04
C ALA A 111 21.59 -5.00 -2.87
N ALA A 112 20.34 -4.85 -3.33
CA ALA A 112 19.88 -3.71 -4.12
C ALA A 112 19.36 -2.53 -3.28
N ARG A 113 19.39 -2.63 -1.94
CA ARG A 113 18.95 -1.56 -1.05
C ARG A 113 19.80 -0.31 -1.24
N LEU A 114 19.21 0.84 -0.97
CA LEU A 114 19.92 2.11 -0.96
C LEU A 114 20.71 2.22 0.36
N PRO A 115 22.04 2.47 0.34
CA PRO A 115 22.85 2.41 1.56
C PRO A 115 22.38 3.34 2.69
N TRP A 116 21.90 4.53 2.35
CA TRP A 116 21.43 5.53 3.31
C TRP A 116 20.09 5.20 3.98
N VAL A 117 19.36 4.17 3.54
CA VAL A 117 18.12 3.72 4.20
C VAL A 117 18.40 3.22 5.62
N GLU A 118 19.61 2.73 5.89
CA GLU A 118 20.02 2.23 7.21
C GLU A 118 20.14 3.35 8.25
N THR A 119 20.39 4.59 7.82
CA THR A 119 20.66 5.75 8.68
C THR A 119 19.65 6.88 8.46
N ILE A 120 18.51 6.60 7.80
CA ILE A 120 17.54 7.64 7.42
C ILE A 120 16.90 8.31 8.64
N PHE A 121 16.72 7.55 9.73
CA PHE A 121 16.13 8.04 10.97
C PHE A 121 17.10 8.85 11.83
N ASP A 122 18.39 8.91 11.46
CA ASP A 122 19.38 9.75 12.11
C ASP A 122 19.33 11.20 11.62
N GLN A 123 18.56 11.47 10.56
CA GLN A 123 18.39 12.83 10.04
C GLN A 123 17.58 13.69 11.01
N PRO A 124 17.86 15.00 11.10
CA PRO A 124 17.12 15.90 11.97
C PRO A 124 15.62 15.88 11.67
N VAL A 125 14.79 15.78 12.71
CA VAL A 125 13.34 15.96 12.60
C VAL A 125 13.05 17.46 12.53
N HIS A 126 12.18 17.87 11.61
CA HIS A 126 11.68 19.23 11.55
C HIS A 126 10.80 19.49 12.78
N GLN A 127 11.13 20.47 13.63
CA GLN A 127 10.42 20.70 14.91
C GLN A 127 9.66 22.04 14.98
N ASP A 128 9.72 22.86 13.92
CA ASP A 128 9.01 24.14 13.88
C ASP A 128 7.48 23.93 13.89
N PRO A 129 6.77 24.41 14.93
CA PRO A 129 5.31 24.29 15.04
C PRO A 129 4.57 25.00 13.91
N ASP A 130 5.06 26.14 13.41
CA ASP A 130 4.38 26.91 12.35
C ASP A 130 4.35 26.12 11.04
N TYR A 131 5.35 25.29 10.80
CA TYR A 131 5.36 24.37 9.67
C TYR A 131 4.25 23.31 9.75
N TYR A 132 4.00 22.75 10.93
CA TYR A 132 2.94 21.76 11.12
C TYR A 132 1.55 22.40 11.10
N ASN A 133 1.38 23.57 11.72
CA ASN A 133 0.13 24.32 11.67
C ASN A 133 -0.32 24.61 10.22
N ARG A 134 0.62 24.91 9.31
CA ARG A 134 0.31 25.07 7.88
C ARG A 134 -0.24 23.79 7.24
N GLN A 135 0.22 22.62 7.66
CA GLN A 135 -0.29 21.34 7.14
C GLN A 135 -1.72 21.05 7.61
N GLU A 136 -2.14 21.54 8.78
CA GLU A 136 -3.53 21.39 9.25
C GLU A 136 -4.54 22.12 8.34
N SER A 137 -4.08 23.08 7.53
CA SER A 137 -4.92 23.73 6.53
C SER A 137 -5.13 22.90 5.25
N ILE A 138 -4.45 21.75 5.11
CA ILE A 138 -4.61 20.86 3.96
C ILE A 138 -5.95 20.11 4.09
N ILE A 139 -6.86 20.41 3.18
CA ILE A 139 -8.09 19.63 3.00
C ILE A 139 -7.73 18.34 2.26
N SER A 140 -7.72 17.22 2.99
CA SER A 140 -7.42 15.91 2.42
C SER A 140 -8.62 15.32 1.68
N PHE A 141 -8.39 14.86 0.45
CA PHE A 141 -9.31 14.00 -0.32
C PHE A 141 -8.83 12.54 -0.37
N GLN A 142 -7.96 12.16 0.56
CA GLN A 142 -7.62 10.76 0.76
C GLN A 142 -8.80 10.05 1.43
N HIS A 143 -9.19 8.91 0.85
CA HIS A 143 -10.17 8.02 1.44
C HIS A 143 -9.73 7.63 2.86
N PRO A 144 -10.63 7.64 3.85
CA PRO A 144 -10.27 7.31 5.20
C PRO A 144 -9.87 5.83 5.32
N ASP A 145 -9.07 5.50 6.32
CA ASP A 145 -8.62 4.12 6.59
C ASP A 145 -9.76 3.29 7.27
N HIS A 146 -10.94 3.25 6.64
CA HIS A 146 -12.08 2.37 6.98
C HIS A 146 -13.12 2.36 5.86
N GLU A 147 -14.01 1.36 5.84
CA GLU A 147 -15.10 1.28 4.86
C GLU A 147 -16.09 2.45 5.00
N THR A 148 -16.41 3.10 3.88
CA THR A 148 -17.40 4.18 3.81
C THR A 148 -18.47 3.84 2.80
N ALA A 149 -19.75 4.09 3.11
CA ALA A 149 -20.84 3.88 2.17
C ALA A 149 -20.76 4.85 0.98
N ASP A 150 -20.44 6.12 1.24
CA ASP A 150 -20.32 7.18 0.24
C ASP A 150 -19.00 7.92 0.44
N TRP A 151 -18.14 7.93 -0.60
CA TRP A 151 -16.89 8.68 -0.60
C TRP A 151 -16.71 9.52 -1.88
N PRO A 152 -16.62 10.85 -1.79
CA PRO A 152 -16.36 11.69 -2.94
C PRO A 152 -14.88 11.59 -3.36
N THR A 153 -14.61 10.84 -4.43
CA THR A 153 -13.24 10.64 -4.99
C THR A 153 -12.55 11.90 -5.52
N LYS A 154 -13.27 13.02 -5.60
CA LYS A 154 -12.78 14.35 -5.98
C LYS A 154 -13.47 15.38 -5.11
N GLY A 155 -12.75 16.47 -4.82
CA GLY A 155 -13.21 17.49 -3.91
C GLY A 155 -14.67 17.85 -4.11
N LEU A 156 -15.40 17.96 -3.00
CA LEU A 156 -16.66 18.69 -2.99
C LEU A 156 -16.36 20.02 -3.67
N GLN A 157 -16.98 20.28 -4.83
CA GLN A 157 -17.08 21.65 -5.30
C GLN A 157 -17.95 22.36 -4.27
N LEU A 158 -17.32 22.92 -3.25
CA LEU A 158 -17.95 23.87 -2.33
C LEU A 158 -18.30 25.14 -3.11
#